data_AF-A0A420RWH4-F1
#
_entry.id   AF-A0A420RWH4-F1
#
_cell.length_a   1.000
_cell.length_b   1.000
_cell.length_c   1.000
_cell.angle_alpha   90.00
_cell.angle_beta   90.00
_cell.angle_gamma   90.00
#
_symmetry.space_group_name_H-M   'P 1'
#
loop_
_entity.id
_entity.type
_entity.pdbx_description
1 polymer ?
#
loop_
_entity_poly.entity_id
_entity_poly.type
_entity_poly.pdbx_seq_one_letter_code
_entity_poly.pdbx_strand_id
1 'polypeptide(L)'
;MQDKKVWYEPHPVKPERKAELRKRGLQIIDAIFMPEGHENPGDDGEPDGAKKATVAELRTALEAKGVEVPDGAKKADLQALLDAVA
;
A
#
# COMPACT_ATOMS: atom_id res chain seq x y z
N MET A 1 5.47 -21.24 -14.86
CA MET A 1 6.17 -20.30 -13.97
C MET A 1 5.14 -19.71 -13.02
N GLN A 2 5.41 -19.60 -11.73
CA GLN A 2 4.49 -18.94 -10.79
C GLN A 2 4.88 -17.46 -10.72
N ASP A 3 3.97 -16.58 -11.11
CA ASP A 3 4.12 -15.12 -11.05
C ASP A 3 4.12 -14.68 -9.58
N LYS A 4 5.29 -14.75 -8.93
CA LYS A 4 5.46 -14.30 -7.54
C LYS A 4 5.58 -12.79 -7.52
N LYS A 5 4.70 -12.16 -6.75
CA LYS A 5 4.72 -10.70 -6.55
C LYS A 5 6.01 -10.30 -5.83
N VAL A 6 6.74 -9.32 -6.36
CA VAL A 6 8.02 -8.85 -5.81
C VAL A 6 7.76 -7.91 -4.63
N TRP A 7 8.53 -8.07 -3.56
CA TRP A 7 8.55 -7.21 -2.38
C TRP A 7 9.98 -6.71 -2.13
N TYR A 8 10.19 -5.40 -2.17
CA TYR A 8 11.47 -4.75 -1.97
C TYR A 8 11.67 -4.40 -0.47
N GLU A 9 12.70 -4.93 0.16
CA GLU A 9 13.05 -4.61 1.57
C GLU A 9 14.55 -4.30 1.69
N PRO A 10 14.96 -3.26 2.45
CA PRO A 10 16.36 -2.99 2.70
C PRO A 10 17.01 -4.13 3.50
N HIS A 11 18.15 -4.65 3.02
CA HIS A 11 18.90 -5.69 3.73
C HIS A 11 19.79 -5.07 4.83
N PRO A 12 19.92 -5.71 6.01
CA PRO A 12 19.48 -7.06 6.37
C PRO A 12 17.99 -7.19 6.69
N VAL A 13 17.31 -8.09 5.97
CA VAL A 13 15.92 -8.49 6.23
C VAL A 13 15.91 -9.38 7.47
N LYS A 14 15.09 -9.00 8.48
CA LYS A 14 14.94 -9.82 9.69
C LYS A 14 14.39 -11.20 9.33
N PRO A 15 14.85 -12.28 10.00
CA PRO A 15 14.41 -13.64 9.68
C PRO A 15 12.89 -13.83 9.82
N GLU A 16 12.27 -13.18 10.80
CA GLU A 16 10.82 -13.17 11.01
C GLU A 16 10.09 -12.57 9.81
N ARG A 17 10.54 -11.40 9.34
CA ARG A 17 9.92 -10.69 8.22
C ARG A 17 10.06 -11.45 6.91
N LYS A 18 11.23 -12.05 6.69
CA LYS A 18 11.51 -12.93 5.55
C LYS A 18 10.59 -14.14 5.51
N ALA A 19 10.31 -14.74 6.67
CA ALA A 19 9.42 -15.88 6.78
C ALA A 19 7.98 -15.49 6.48
N GLU A 20 7.50 -14.34 6.98
CA GLU A 20 6.16 -13.82 6.66
C GLU A 20 5.98 -13.55 5.17
N LEU A 21 6.92 -12.81 4.56
CA LEU A 21 6.86 -12.46 3.14
C LEU A 21 6.90 -13.70 2.24
N ARG A 22 7.71 -14.70 2.58
CA ARG A 22 7.72 -15.98 1.86
C ARG A 22 6.48 -16.84 2.08
N LYS A 23 5.91 -16.83 3.30
CA LYS A 23 4.64 -17.50 3.60
C LYS A 23 3.49 -16.93 2.77
N ARG A 24 3.56 -15.62 2.49
CA ARG A 24 2.64 -14.89 1.60
C ARG A 24 2.92 -15.13 0.10
N GLY A 25 3.94 -15.94 -0.24
CA GLY A 25 4.31 -16.22 -1.63
C GLY A 25 5.04 -15.07 -2.33
N LEU A 26 5.50 -14.05 -1.58
CA LEU A 26 6.18 -12.88 -2.12
C LEU A 26 7.66 -13.19 -2.40
N GLN A 27 8.18 -12.63 -3.48
CA GLN A 27 9.59 -12.66 -3.82
C GLN A 27 10.30 -11.45 -3.21
N ILE A 28 11.11 -11.68 -2.20
CA ILE A 28 11.84 -10.62 -1.50
C ILE A 28 13.07 -10.21 -2.32
N ILE A 29 13.13 -8.95 -2.72
CA ILE A 29 14.27 -8.32 -3.41
C ILE A 29 14.79 -7.18 -2.53
N ASP A 30 16.07 -6.85 -2.69
CA ASP A 30 16.68 -5.74 -1.97
C ASP A 30 16.14 -4.39 -2.47
N ALA A 31 15.86 -3.46 -1.55
CA ALA A 31 15.39 -2.11 -1.85
C ALA A 31 16.31 -1.32 -2.79
N ILE A 32 17.61 -1.66 -2.91
CA ILE A 32 18.50 -1.02 -3.89
C ILE A 32 18.09 -1.27 -5.36
N PHE A 33 17.31 -2.33 -5.62
CA PHE A 33 16.79 -2.65 -6.95
C PHE A 33 15.38 -2.11 -7.18
N MET A 34 14.84 -1.34 -6.23
CA MET A 34 13.54 -0.72 -6.34
C MET A 34 13.63 0.46 -7.32
N PRO A 35 12.85 0.47 -8.41
CA PRO A 35 12.79 1.64 -9.29
C PRO A 35 12.19 2.83 -8.53
N GLU A 36 12.67 4.05 -8.82
CA GLU A 36 12.10 5.28 -8.24
C GLU A 36 10.60 5.36 -8.52
N GLY A 37 9.80 5.60 -7.47
CA GLY A 37 8.34 5.64 -7.56
C GLY A 37 7.65 4.28 -7.59
N HIS A 38 8.37 3.17 -7.45
CA HIS A 38 7.74 1.88 -7.20
C HIS A 38 7.12 1.87 -5.80
N GLU A 39 6.00 1.19 -5.62
CA GLU A 39 5.45 0.90 -4.29
C GLU A 39 5.34 -0.61 -4.16
N ASN A 40 5.80 -1.14 -3.03
CA ASN A 40 5.61 -2.56 -2.77
C ASN A 40 4.14 -2.89 -2.87
N PRO A 41 3.80 -4.06 -3.42
CA PRO A 41 2.43 -4.51 -3.39
C PRO A 41 1.97 -4.50 -1.93
N GLY A 42 1.04 -3.58 -1.61
CA GLY A 42 0.47 -3.47 -0.28
C GLY A 42 0.04 -4.86 0.19
N ASP A 43 0.03 -5.06 1.50
CA ASP A 43 -0.29 -6.31 2.19
C ASP A 43 -1.71 -6.82 1.85
N ASP A 44 -1.93 -7.19 0.60
CA ASP A 44 -3.18 -7.64 0.02
C ASP A 44 -3.04 -9.16 -0.10
N GLY A 45 -2.96 -9.77 1.07
CA GLY A 45 -3.50 -11.10 1.24
C GLY A 45 -5.01 -11.03 1.14
N GLU A 46 -5.55 -10.80 -0.06
CA GLU A 46 -6.82 -11.36 -0.51
C GLU A 46 -7.03 -11.06 -2.01
N PRO A 47 -7.65 -11.99 -2.76
CA PRO A 47 -7.91 -11.79 -4.17
C PRO A 47 -9.08 -10.80 -4.33
N ASP A 48 -9.12 -10.19 -5.51
CA ASP A 48 -10.30 -9.52 -6.09
C ASP A 48 -10.49 -8.02 -5.76
N GLY A 49 -10.15 -7.19 -6.75
CA GLY A 49 -11.14 -6.29 -7.34
C GLY A 49 -11.58 -5.04 -6.57
N ALA A 50 -11.26 -4.87 -5.29
CA ALA A 50 -11.63 -3.65 -4.57
C ALA A 50 -10.50 -2.63 -4.68
N LYS A 51 -10.71 -1.61 -5.52
CA LYS A 51 -9.95 -0.35 -5.56
C LYS A 51 -9.80 0.22 -4.15
N LYS A 52 -8.79 -0.22 -3.40
CA LYS A 52 -8.40 0.42 -2.15
C LYS A 52 -7.67 1.69 -2.54
N ALA A 53 -8.43 2.74 -2.81
CA ALA A 53 -7.90 4.09 -2.90
C ALA A 53 -6.91 4.28 -1.74
N THR A 54 -5.68 4.61 -2.10
CA THR A 54 -4.63 4.88 -1.13
C THR A 54 -5.03 6.09 -0.28
N VAL A 55 -4.44 6.25 0.90
CA VAL A 55 -4.64 7.47 1.73
C VAL A 55 -4.38 8.72 0.90
N ALA A 56 -3.39 8.67 0.00
CA ALA A 56 -3.08 9.72 -0.96
C ALA A 56 -4.25 10.00 -1.92
N GLU A 57 -4.84 8.99 -2.55
CA GLU A 57 -6.02 9.17 -3.43
C GLU A 57 -7.24 9.72 -2.67
N LEU A 58 -7.48 9.26 -1.44
CA LEU A 58 -8.59 9.78 -0.63
C LEU A 58 -8.39 11.25 -0.27
N ARG A 59 -7.14 11.66 0.00
CA ARG A 59 -6.79 13.07 0.24
C ARG A 59 -6.98 13.92 -0.99
N THR A 60 -6.48 13.47 -2.15
CA THR A 60 -6.69 14.16 -3.42
C THR A 60 -8.17 14.31 -3.75
N ALA A 61 -8.99 13.29 -3.52
CA ALA A 61 -10.43 13.34 -3.77
C ALA A 61 -11.18 14.29 -2.83
N LEU A 62 -10.76 14.37 -1.55
CA LEU A 62 -11.29 15.32 -0.58
C LEU A 62 -10.86 16.76 -0.88
N GLU A 63 -9.60 16.97 -1.24
CA GLU A 63 -9.05 18.28 -1.60
C GLU A 63 -9.68 18.80 -2.90
N ALA A 64 -9.92 17.91 -3.88
CA ALA A 64 -10.67 18.25 -5.10
C ALA A 64 -12.13 18.65 -4.81
N LYS A 65 -12.69 18.18 -3.70
CA LYS A 65 -14.02 18.58 -3.20
C LYS A 65 -13.97 19.79 -2.26
N GLY A 66 -12.78 20.37 -2.04
CA GLY A 66 -12.58 21.55 -1.18
C GLY A 66 -12.59 21.24 0.32
N VAL A 67 -12.39 19.98 0.71
CA VAL A 67 -12.28 19.56 2.11
C VAL A 67 -10.80 19.54 2.49
N GLU A 68 -10.39 20.44 3.40
CA GLU A 68 -9.04 20.46 3.93
C GLU A 68 -8.78 19.20 4.78
N VAL A 69 -7.81 18.40 4.35
CA VAL A 69 -7.49 17.14 5.01
C VAL A 69 -6.19 17.26 5.82
N PRO A 70 -6.23 17.10 7.16
CA PRO A 70 -5.02 17.19 7.98
C PRO A 70 -4.04 16.03 7.72
N ASP A 71 -2.75 16.36 7.72
CA ASP A 71 -1.63 15.43 7.53
C ASP A 71 -1.50 14.54 8.75
N GLY A 72 -2.16 13.37 8.69
CA GLY A 72 -2.28 12.45 9.81
C GLY A 72 -3.68 11.86 10.02
N ALA A 73 -4.68 12.30 9.24
CA ALA A 73 -5.99 11.67 9.24
C ALA A 73 -5.90 10.20 8.79
N LYS A 74 -6.49 9.31 9.58
CA LYS A 74 -6.47 7.88 9.29
C LYS A 74 -7.31 7.59 8.06
N LYS A 75 -6.92 6.55 7.30
CA LYS A 75 -7.65 6.08 6.12
C LYS A 75 -9.17 5.96 6.35
N ALA A 76 -9.57 5.49 7.53
CA ALA A 76 -10.98 5.35 7.90
C ALA A 76 -11.72 6.70 7.93
N ASP A 77 -11.15 7.73 8.56
CA ASP A 77 -11.72 9.08 8.61
C ASP A 77 -11.78 9.72 7.22
N LEU A 78 -10.74 9.54 6.41
CA LEU A 78 -10.68 10.05 5.04
C LEU A 78 -11.74 9.41 4.15
N GLN A 79 -11.90 8.09 4.26
CA GLN A 79 -12.92 7.37 3.53
C GLN A 79 -14.32 7.80 3.97
N ALA A 80 -14.55 7.97 5.27
CA ALA A 80 -15.83 8.40 5.82
C ALA A 80 -16.19 9.84 5.39
N LEU A 81 -15.22 10.76 5.39
CA LEU A 81 -15.40 12.11 4.88
C LEU A 81 -15.69 12.10 3.37
N LEU A 82 -14.98 11.26 2.61
CA LEU A 82 -15.18 11.19 1.17
C LEU A 82 -16.56 10.61 0.84
N ASP A 83 -17.01 9.59 1.57
CA ASP A 83 -18.33 8.96 1.44
C ASP A 83 -19.46 9.90 1.87
N ALA A 84 -19.25 10.69 2.92
CA ALA A 84 -20.22 11.70 3.37
C ALA A 84 -20.39 12.87 2.39
N VAL A 85 -19.37 13.16 1.58
CA VAL A 85 -19.40 14.23 0.55
C VAL A 85 -19.61 13.66 -0.86
N ALA A 86 -19.53 12.32 -1.04
CA ALA A 86 -19.74 11.57 -2.29
C ALA A 86 -21.12 11.85 -2.89
#